data_AF-A0A1R2CEP1-F1
#
_entry.id   AF-A0A1R2CEP1-F1
#
_cell.length_a   1.000
_cell.length_b   1.000
_cell.length_c   1.000
_cell.angle_alpha   90.00
_cell.angle_beta   90.00
_cell.angle_gamma   90.00
#
_symmetry.space_group_name_H-M   'P 1'
#
loop_
_entity.id
_entity.type
_entity.pdbx_description
1 polymer ?
#
loop_
_entity_poly.entity_id
_entity_poly.type
_entity_poly.pdbx_seq_one_letter_code
_entity_poly.pdbx_strand_id
1 'polypeptide(L)'
;MDCKLGRITWTPHHTEKTIRDQKAKNKLTTTGTLGFRISGLVVKNNQGEKIEQLVKNEAFMSITDENIHDYFKKIVMDQGIIQVRVVENFIQETEKIKA
;
A
#
# COMPACT_ATOMS: atom_id res chain seq x y z
N MET A 1 -7.15 -3.40 1.00
CA MET A 1 -5.72 -3.04 1.04
C MET A 1 -5.50 -2.18 2.26
N ASP A 2 -4.39 -2.38 2.96
CA ASP A 2 -3.94 -1.53 4.07
C ASP A 2 -2.68 -0.77 3.67
N CYS A 3 -2.60 0.50 4.04
CA CYS A 3 -1.53 1.42 3.70
C CYS A 3 -1.08 2.22 4.93
N LYS A 4 0.24 2.40 5.06
CA LYS A 4 0.84 3.36 5.99
C LYS A 4 1.04 4.68 5.25
N LEU A 5 0.49 5.77 5.78
CA LEU A 5 0.62 7.12 5.22
C LEU A 5 1.68 7.95 5.96
N GLY A 6 2.32 8.86 5.23
CA GLY A 6 3.34 9.78 5.72
C GLY A 6 4.77 9.34 5.40
N ARG A 7 5.65 10.31 5.12
CA ARG A 7 7.10 10.06 4.90
C ARG A 7 7.85 9.69 6.18
N ILE A 8 7.31 10.10 7.32
CA ILE A 8 7.84 9.85 8.66
C ILE A 8 6.81 8.99 9.39
N THR A 9 7.21 7.79 9.82
CA THR A 9 6.29 6.84 10.46
C THR A 9 6.58 6.63 11.96
N TRP A 10 7.56 7.37 12.49
CA TRP A 10 7.89 7.41 13.91
C TRP A 10 7.49 8.76 14.53
N THR A 11 7.48 8.79 15.85
CA THR A 11 7.18 9.97 16.67
C THR A 11 8.26 10.14 17.75
N PRO A 12 8.37 11.31 18.39
CA PRO A 12 9.35 11.53 19.47
C PRO A 12 9.20 10.60 20.68
N HIS A 13 8.02 10.00 20.87
CA HIS A 13 7.76 9.08 21.98
C HIS A 13 8.25 7.65 21.73
N HIS A 14 8.71 7.34 20.52
CA HIS A 14 9.28 6.03 20.22
C HIS A 14 10.70 5.89 20.76
N THR A 15 11.09 4.67 21.13
CA THR A 15 12.48 4.37 21.50
C THR A 15 13.44 4.63 20.35
N GLU A 16 14.71 4.91 20.65
CA GLU A 16 15.74 5.11 19.62
C GLU A 16 15.87 3.91 18.68
N LYS A 17 15.76 2.69 19.22
CA LYS A 17 15.76 1.46 18.43
C LYS A 17 14.59 1.47 17.43
N THR A 18 13.38 1.76 17.90
CA THR A 18 12.20 1.82 17.02
C THR A 18 12.37 2.89 15.94
N ILE A 19 12.84 4.09 16.30
CA ILE A 19 13.09 5.16 15.32
C ILE A 19 14.10 4.70 14.25
N ARG A 20 15.18 4.02 14.65
CA ARG A 20 16.19 3.47 13.74
C ARG A 20 15.60 2.43 12.79
N ASP A 21 14.84 1.47 13.32
CA ASP A 21 14.19 0.41 12.54
C ASP A 21 13.18 1.01 11.54
N GLN A 22 12.44 2.04 11.94
CA GLN A 22 11.50 2.74 11.08
C GLN A 22 12.20 3.56 9.98
N LYS A 23 13.29 4.25 10.30
CA LYS A 23 14.12 4.95 9.30
C LYS A 23 14.67 3.97 8.27
N ALA A 24 15.16 2.80 8.70
CA ALA A 24 15.64 1.77 7.79
C ALA A 24 14.52 1.26 6.87
N LYS A 25 13.33 0.97 7.43
CA LYS A 25 12.16 0.53 6.66
C LYS A 25 11.69 1.59 5.65
N ASN A 26 11.68 2.86 6.01
CA ASN A 26 11.23 3.93 5.11
C ASN A 26 12.19 4.13 3.92
N LYS A 27 13.48 3.76 4.06
CA LYS A 27 14.44 3.76 2.94
C LYS A 27 14.28 2.60 1.97
N LEU A 28 13.72 1.49 2.43
CA LEU A 28 13.53 0.25 1.65
C LEU A 28 12.13 0.11 1.06
N THR A 29 11.29 1.13 1.22
CA THR A 29 9.89 1.10 0.78
C THR A 29 9.53 2.43 0.15
N THR A 30 8.39 2.49 -0.53
CA THR A 30 7.86 3.72 -1.13
C THR A 30 7.48 4.81 -0.12
N THR A 31 7.66 4.58 1.19
CA THR A 31 7.32 5.55 2.23
C THR A 31 8.15 6.82 2.10
N GLY A 32 9.46 6.70 1.86
CA GLY A 32 10.34 7.85 1.75
C GLY A 32 10.08 8.69 0.49
N THR A 33 9.79 8.02 -0.63
CA THR A 33 9.64 8.62 -1.96
C THR A 33 8.22 9.14 -2.19
N LEU A 34 7.23 8.25 -2.12
CA LEU A 34 5.82 8.52 -2.41
C LEU A 34 5.04 9.02 -1.19
N GLY A 35 5.61 8.94 0.02
CA GLY A 35 4.91 9.34 1.24
C GLY A 35 3.86 8.34 1.71
N PHE A 36 3.85 7.11 1.19
CA PHE A 36 3.06 6.01 1.71
C PHE A 36 3.68 4.66 1.32
N ARG A 37 3.25 3.57 1.94
CA ARG A 37 3.52 2.20 1.47
C ARG A 37 2.33 1.28 1.71
N ILE A 38 2.23 0.23 0.90
CA ILE A 38 1.31 -0.88 1.17
C ILE A 38 1.86 -1.68 2.35
N SER A 39 1.01 -1.95 3.36
CA SER A 39 1.33 -2.75 4.55
C SER A 39 0.51 -4.03 4.68
N GLY A 40 -0.53 -4.19 3.86
CA GLY A 40 -1.37 -5.38 3.81
C GLY A 40 -2.11 -5.47 2.49
N LEU A 41 -2.09 -6.64 1.84
CA LEU A 41 -2.85 -6.86 0.61
C LEU A 41 -3.56 -8.20 0.64
N VAL A 42 -4.87 -8.16 0.43
CA VAL A 42 -5.73 -9.32 0.17
C VAL A 42 -6.54 -8.95 -1.07
N VAL A 43 -6.49 -9.81 -2.09
CA VAL A 43 -7.25 -9.65 -3.33
C VAL A 43 -8.29 -10.76 -3.39
N LYS A 44 -9.53 -10.37 -3.73
CA LYS A 44 -10.65 -11.29 -3.92
C LYS A 44 -11.22 -11.13 -5.33
N ASN A 45 -11.75 -12.20 -5.90
CA ASN A 45 -12.54 -12.12 -7.12
C ASN A 45 -13.96 -11.59 -6.81
N ASN A 46 -14.77 -11.41 -7.84
CA ASN A 46 -16.15 -10.91 -7.73
C ASN A 46 -17.09 -11.89 -7.00
N GLN A 47 -16.73 -13.16 -6.88
CA GLN A 47 -17.44 -14.16 -6.08
C GLN A 47 -17.08 -14.07 -4.58
N GLY A 48 -16.17 -13.16 -4.21
CA GLY A 48 -15.69 -12.98 -2.84
C GLY A 48 -14.61 -13.97 -2.41
N GLU A 49 -14.15 -14.82 -3.32
CA GLU A 49 -13.09 -15.79 -3.08
C GLU A 49 -11.74 -15.10 -3.08
N LYS A 50 -10.89 -15.47 -2.12
CA LYS A 50 -9.54 -14.92 -1.99
C LYS A 50 -8.61 -15.56 -3.02
N ILE A 51 -8.06 -14.74 -3.91
CA ILE A 51 -7.15 -15.19 -4.99
C ILE A 51 -5.68 -14.87 -4.73
N GLU A 52 -5.40 -13.81 -3.95
CA GLU A 52 -4.04 -13.45 -3.56
C GLU A 52 -4.00 -12.86 -2.15
N GLN A 53 -2.90 -13.10 -1.43
CA GLN A 53 -2.61 -12.40 -0.17
C GLN A 53 -1.10 -12.20 -0.01
N LEU A 54 -0.71 -10.97 0.27
CA LEU A 54 0.61 -10.63 0.80
C LEU A 54 0.49 -10.44 2.31
N VAL A 55 1.21 -11.30 3.05
CA VAL A 55 1.21 -11.33 4.53
C VAL A 55 2.59 -11.14 5.14
N LYS A 56 3.66 -11.36 4.37
CA LYS A 56 5.03 -11.29 4.88
C LYS A 56 5.56 -9.87 4.78
N ASN A 57 6.16 -9.38 5.86
CA ASN A 57 6.74 -8.03 5.92
C ASN A 57 7.77 -7.79 4.81
N GLU A 58 8.55 -8.80 4.48
CA GLU A 58 9.60 -8.77 3.46
C GLU A 58 9.02 -8.56 2.06
N ALA A 59 7.83 -9.10 1.80
CA ALA A 59 7.18 -8.96 0.51
C ALA A 59 6.68 -7.53 0.23
N PHE A 60 6.50 -6.72 1.27
CA PHE A 60 6.19 -5.29 1.09
C PHE A 60 7.44 -4.43 0.81
N MET A 61 8.65 -4.96 1.08
CA MET A 61 9.91 -4.28 0.76
C MET A 61 10.31 -4.43 -0.71
N SER A 62 9.72 -5.40 -1.44
CA SER A 62 9.89 -5.51 -2.90
C SER A 62 8.96 -4.60 -3.70
N ILE A 63 8.11 -3.82 -3.03
CA ILE A 63 7.24 -2.82 -3.67
C ILE A 63 8.03 -1.53 -3.80
N THR A 64 8.21 -1.09 -5.04
CA THR A 64 9.00 0.08 -5.42
C THR A 64 8.13 1.07 -6.18
N ASP A 65 8.64 2.29 -6.39
CA ASP A 65 7.94 3.33 -7.13
C ASP A 65 7.60 2.89 -8.56
N GLU A 66 8.45 2.04 -9.15
CA GLU A 66 8.29 1.54 -10.52
C GLU A 66 7.21 0.47 -10.65
N ASN A 67 7.02 -0.37 -9.63
CA ASN A 67 6.10 -1.52 -9.70
C ASN A 67 4.81 -1.36 -8.89
N ILE A 68 4.67 -0.28 -8.12
CA ILE A 68 3.51 -0.08 -7.23
C ILE A 68 2.18 -0.09 -7.99
N HIS A 69 2.15 0.41 -9.22
CA HIS A 69 0.97 0.39 -10.07
C HIS A 69 0.44 -1.03 -10.35
N ASP A 70 1.32 -2.03 -10.42
CA ASP A 70 0.90 -3.40 -10.66
C ASP A 70 0.18 -4.00 -9.46
N TYR A 71 0.53 -3.58 -8.24
CA TYR A 71 -0.21 -3.96 -7.03
C TYR A 71 -1.59 -3.30 -6.97
N PHE A 72 -1.72 -2.05 -7.45
CA PHE A 72 -3.03 -1.42 -7.59
C PHE A 72 -3.89 -2.11 -8.65
N LYS A 73 -3.31 -2.47 -9.80
CA LYS A 73 -4.00 -3.23 -10.84
C LYS A 73 -4.60 -4.53 -10.32
N LYS A 74 -3.88 -5.28 -9.48
CA LYS A 74 -4.42 -6.51 -8.84
C LYS A 74 -5.72 -6.27 -8.06
N ILE A 75 -5.92 -5.09 -7.51
CA ILE A 75 -7.11 -4.74 -6.71
C ILE A 75 -8.29 -4.35 -7.60
N VAL A 76 -8.02 -3.66 -8.70
CA VAL A 76 -9.04 -3.04 -9.55
C VAL A 76 -9.31 -3.82 -10.83
N MET A 77 -8.63 -4.94 -11.06
CA MET A 77 -8.85 -5.81 -12.21
C MET A 77 -9.78 -6.97 -11.85
N ASP A 78 -10.65 -7.32 -12.79
CA ASP A 78 -11.41 -8.57 -12.80
C ASP A 78 -11.30 -9.21 -14.18
N GLN A 79 -11.05 -10.52 -14.22
CA GLN A 79 -10.87 -11.29 -15.46
C GLN A 79 -9.90 -10.66 -16.48
N GLY A 80 -8.84 -9.98 -16.01
CA GLY A 80 -7.85 -9.33 -16.88
C GLY A 80 -8.25 -7.93 -17.36
N ILE A 81 -9.39 -7.39 -16.92
CA ILE A 81 -9.92 -6.09 -17.34
C ILE A 81 -9.98 -5.14 -16.13
N ILE A 82 -9.50 -3.90 -16.31
CA ILE A 82 -9.59 -2.84 -15.30
C ILE A 82 -11.06 -2.42 -15.12
N GLN A 83 -11.53 -2.48 -13.89
CA GLN A 83 -12.86 -2.05 -13.49
C GLN A 83 -12.85 -0.53 -13.23
N VAL A 84 -13.03 0.28 -14.29
CA VAL A 84 -12.89 1.75 -14.25
C VAL A 84 -13.71 2.39 -13.12
N ARG A 85 -14.96 1.95 -12.91
CA ARG A 85 -15.83 2.48 -11.84
C ARG A 85 -15.23 2.28 -10.43
N VAL A 86 -14.52 1.18 -10.22
CA VAL A 86 -13.84 0.91 -8.93
C VAL A 86 -12.69 1.89 -8.75
N VAL A 87 -11.90 2.15 -9.80
CA VAL A 87 -10.82 3.14 -9.78
C VAL A 87 -11.36 4.54 -9.47
N GLU A 88 -12.41 4.97 -10.16
CA GLU A 88 -13.06 6.26 -9.94
C GLU A 88 -13.55 6.40 -8.49
N ASN A 89 -14.19 5.35 -7.96
CA ASN A 89 -14.62 5.34 -6.56
C ASN A 89 -13.45 5.45 -5.58
N PHE A 90 -12.33 4.75 -5.82
CA PHE A 90 -11.12 4.89 -5.00
C PHE A 90 -10.58 6.33 -4.99
N ILE A 91 -10.53 6.97 -6.16
CA ILE A 91 -10.08 8.36 -6.30
C ILE A 91 -11.02 9.28 -5.51
N GLN A 92 -12.33 9.17 -5.71
CA GLN A 92 -13.32 10.01 -5.03
C GLN A 92 -13.26 9.87 -3.51
N GLU A 93 -13.21 8.64 -2.98
CA GLU A 93 -13.11 8.42 -1.53
C GLU A 93 -11.77 8.91 -0.96
N THR A 94 -10.68 8.81 -1.71
CA THR A 94 -9.37 9.31 -1.25
C THR A 94 -9.32 10.84 -1.25
N GLU A 95 -9.94 11.51 -2.22
CA GLU A 95 -10.02 12.98 -2.25
C GLU A 95 -10.82 13.54 -1.06
N LYS A 96 -11.86 12.83 -0.59
CA LYS A 96 -12.60 13.21 0.62
C LYS A 96 -11.74 13.25 1.89
N ILE A 97 -10.65 12.48 1.93
CA ILE A 97 -9.74 12.43 3.10
C ILE A 97 -8.79 13.64 3.10
N LYS A 98 -8.58 14.29 1.95
CA LYS A 98 -7.71 15.47 1.83
C LYS A 98 -8.37 16.77 2.29
N ALA A 99 -9.70 16.84 2.24
CA ALA A 99 -10.51 18.01 2.60
C ALA A 99 -10.73 18.11 4.11
#